data_AF-A0A1C7MYZ1-F1
#
_entry.id   AF-A0A1C7MYZ1-F1
#
_cell.length_a   1.000
_cell.length_b   1.000
_cell.length_c   1.000
_cell.angle_alpha   90.00
_cell.angle_beta   90.00
_cell.angle_gamma   90.00
#
_symmetry.space_group_name_H-M   'P 1'
#
loop_
_entity.id
_entity.type
_entity.pdbx_description
1 polymer ?
#
loop_
_entity_poly.entity_id
_entity_poly.type
_entity_poly.pdbx_seq_one_letter_code
_entity_poly.pdbx_strand_id
1 'polypeptide(L)'
;MEWLNAHNTNCFPDALPTYTSAANHNTRKTIDYVFVDKLWVPNTSNAQIHHLPSSWTDHSLLTVDVSTLEIATGPGAWRFNPTLLLDSRFVQLLTVSVVTFFNRIDFNALQISVTSPPTAPPVPFVASIATKRHRVWESFKLLLQNVTKSYSRHSKARSQHILSCLQLEGNDQLASVSSAVFSDAAHLSRLQQLDTAIETLVEKETAQ
;
A
#
# COMPACT_ATOMS: atom_id res chain seq x y z
N MET A 1 20.13 22.65 12.32
CA MET A 1 19.91 21.21 12.54
C MET A 1 19.50 20.88 13.97
N GLU A 2 20.03 21.54 14.99
CA GLU A 2 19.74 21.20 16.40
C GLU A 2 18.25 21.24 16.78
N TRP A 3 17.52 22.29 16.38
CA TRP A 3 16.07 22.37 16.60
C TRP A 3 15.27 21.28 15.87
N LEU A 4 15.69 20.93 14.65
CA LEU A 4 15.03 19.88 13.85
C LEU A 4 15.19 18.51 14.53
N ASN A 5 16.41 18.20 14.99
CA ASN A 5 16.73 16.95 15.68
C ASN A 5 16.16 16.88 17.11
N ALA A 6 15.84 18.04 17.71
CA ALA A 6 15.16 18.09 19.00
C ALA A 6 13.70 17.58 18.93
N HIS A 7 13.00 17.81 17.82
CA HIS A 7 11.56 17.51 17.69
C HIS A 7 11.25 16.37 16.72
N ASN A 8 12.15 16.12 15.77
CA ASN A 8 11.95 15.13 14.72
C ASN A 8 13.07 14.09 14.72
N THR A 9 12.78 12.97 14.10
CA THR A 9 13.72 11.86 13.86
C THR A 9 13.85 11.67 12.35
N ASN A 10 15.08 11.57 11.85
CA ASN A 10 15.33 11.17 10.47
C ASN A 10 14.87 9.71 10.31
N CYS A 11 14.00 9.44 9.33
CA CYS A 11 13.50 8.09 9.06
C CYS A 11 14.57 7.17 8.46
N PHE A 12 15.68 7.73 7.97
CA PHE A 12 16.70 7.02 7.22
C PHE A 12 18.06 7.07 7.92
N PRO A 13 18.89 6.02 7.79
CA PRO A 13 20.25 6.04 8.30
C PRO A 13 21.13 7.02 7.49
N ASP A 14 21.99 7.77 8.19
CA ASP A 14 22.85 8.81 7.59
C ASP A 14 23.92 8.27 6.61
N ALA A 15 24.06 6.94 6.48
CA ALA A 15 25.17 6.29 5.78
C ALA A 15 24.87 5.86 4.33
N LEU A 16 23.62 5.97 3.87
CA LEU A 16 23.24 5.56 2.51
C LEU A 16 23.10 6.78 1.58
N PRO A 17 23.69 6.73 0.36
CA PRO A 17 23.63 7.84 -0.56
C PRO A 17 22.24 7.97 -1.19
N THR A 18 21.72 9.19 -1.21
CA THR A 18 20.48 9.55 -1.90
C THR A 18 20.72 10.23 -3.24
N TYR A 19 21.98 10.53 -3.56
CA TYR A 19 22.40 11.16 -4.80
C TYR A 19 23.69 10.51 -5.31
N THR A 20 23.75 10.26 -6.62
CA THR A 20 24.94 9.79 -7.33
C THR A 20 25.18 10.65 -8.56
N SER A 21 26.32 11.34 -8.62
CA SER A 21 26.62 12.25 -9.72
C SER A 21 26.67 11.57 -11.08
N ALA A 22 25.93 12.09 -12.06
CA ALA A 22 25.97 11.64 -13.44
C ALA A 22 27.35 11.86 -14.11
N ALA A 23 28.10 12.88 -13.67
CA ALA A 23 29.43 13.18 -14.21
C ALA A 23 30.54 12.31 -13.59
N ASN A 24 30.30 11.75 -12.39
CA ASN A 24 31.24 10.88 -11.71
C ASN A 24 30.48 9.95 -10.76
N HIS A 25 30.25 8.71 -11.19
CA HIS A 25 29.49 7.70 -10.44
C HIS A 25 30.13 7.31 -9.09
N ASN A 26 31.38 7.72 -8.82
CA ASN A 26 32.02 7.56 -7.52
C ASN A 26 31.69 8.69 -6.54
N THR A 27 31.11 9.80 -7.01
CA THR A 27 30.65 10.89 -6.15
C THR A 27 29.23 10.60 -5.69
N ARG A 28 29.11 10.12 -4.45
CA ARG A 28 27.85 9.77 -3.80
C ARG A 28 27.64 10.63 -2.56
N LYS A 29 26.43 11.15 -2.37
CA LYS A 29 26.08 12.01 -1.24
C LYS A 29 24.70 11.67 -0.69
N THR A 30 24.51 11.95 0.59
CA THR A 30 23.20 11.93 1.25
C THR A 30 22.74 13.37 1.36
N ILE A 31 21.77 13.77 0.55
CA ILE A 31 21.26 15.15 0.47
C ILE A 31 19.75 15.26 0.60
N ASP A 32 19.05 14.11 0.56
CA ASP A 32 17.61 14.01 0.68
C ASP A 32 17.26 13.35 2.02
N TYR A 33 16.25 13.90 2.71
CA TYR A 33 15.90 13.47 4.06
C TYR A 33 14.38 13.47 4.24
N VAL A 34 13.88 12.52 5.04
CA VAL A 34 12.51 12.53 5.53
C VAL A 34 12.55 12.52 7.05
N PHE A 35 11.99 13.57 7.64
CA PHE A 35 11.88 13.70 9.08
C PHE A 35 10.44 13.44 9.50
N VAL A 36 10.29 12.70 10.60
CA VAL A 36 9.00 12.48 11.26
C VAL A 36 9.05 13.01 12.68
N ASP A 37 7.93 13.57 13.15
CA ASP A 37 7.78 14.00 14.54
C ASP A 37 8.00 12.80 15.48
N LYS A 38 8.68 13.02 16.60
CA LYS A 38 9.02 11.96 17.56
C LYS A 38 7.82 11.18 18.07
N LEU A 39 6.63 11.79 18.12
CA LEU A 39 5.38 11.13 18.50
C LEU A 39 4.88 10.13 17.45
N TRP A 40 5.27 10.30 16.19
CA TRP A 40 4.86 9.46 15.07
C TRP A 40 5.88 8.37 14.71
N VAL A 41 7.05 8.36 15.35
CA VAL A 41 8.07 7.32 15.18
C VAL A 41 7.50 5.90 15.38
N PRO A 42 6.66 5.60 16.40
CA PRO A 42 6.09 4.26 16.57
C PRO A 42 5.13 3.85 15.43
N ASN A 43 4.58 4.83 14.72
CA ASN A 43 3.65 4.67 13.60
C ASN A 43 4.36 4.67 12.25
N THR A 44 5.68 4.88 12.26
CA THR A 44 6.48 4.98 11.05
C THR A 44 7.26 3.69 10.89
N SER A 45 7.18 3.07 9.72
CA SER A 45 7.88 1.83 9.42
C SER A 45 8.35 1.80 7.98
N ASN A 46 9.10 0.75 7.65
CA ASN A 46 9.43 0.42 6.26
C ASN A 46 10.11 1.58 5.50
N ALA A 47 11.00 2.30 6.18
CA ALA A 47 11.82 3.32 5.52
C ALA A 47 12.77 2.63 4.53
N GLN A 48 12.59 2.89 3.23
CA GLN A 48 13.39 2.28 2.16
C GLN A 48 13.97 3.35 1.23
N ILE A 49 15.22 3.15 0.85
CA ILE A 49 15.88 3.91 -0.21
C ILE A 49 15.83 3.02 -1.44
N HIS A 50 15.21 3.53 -2.50
CA HIS A 50 15.12 2.86 -3.77
C HIS A 50 16.04 3.55 -4.78
N HIS A 51 16.99 2.79 -5.30
CA HIS A 51 17.79 3.24 -6.43
C HIS A 51 16.96 3.11 -7.71
N LEU A 52 16.82 4.24 -8.39
CA LEU A 52 16.16 4.33 -9.69
C LEU A 52 17.22 4.31 -10.80
N PRO A 53 16.85 3.92 -12.03
CA PRO A 53 17.76 3.92 -13.15
C PRO A 53 18.42 5.29 -13.32
N SER A 54 19.75 5.29 -13.48
CA SER A 54 20.54 6.52 -13.66
C SER A 54 20.17 7.31 -14.93
N SER A 55 19.49 6.66 -15.89
CA SER A 55 18.89 7.27 -17.07
C SER A 55 17.69 8.17 -16.73
N TRP A 56 17.01 7.93 -15.60
CA TRP A 56 15.80 8.65 -15.20
C TRP A 56 16.12 9.78 -14.22
N THR A 57 17.02 9.53 -13.27
CA THR A 57 17.38 10.47 -12.22
C THR A 57 18.73 10.12 -11.59
N ASP A 58 19.44 11.12 -11.09
CA ASP A 58 20.64 10.98 -10.27
C ASP A 58 20.33 10.88 -8.77
N HIS A 59 19.05 10.92 -8.39
CA HIS A 59 18.55 10.77 -7.03
C HIS A 59 17.89 9.40 -6.77
N SER A 60 18.04 8.92 -5.54
CA SER A 60 17.30 7.78 -5.00
C SER A 60 15.90 8.21 -4.55
N LEU A 61 14.91 7.33 -4.73
CA LEU A 61 13.57 7.53 -4.21
C LEU A 61 13.49 7.07 -2.74
N LEU A 62 13.09 7.98 -1.86
CA LEU A 62 12.87 7.70 -0.43
C LEU A 62 11.40 7.35 -0.18
N THR A 63 11.14 6.20 0.44
CA THR A 63 9.79 5.78 0.84
C THR A 63 9.73 5.48 2.32
N VAL A 64 8.61 5.82 2.95
CA VAL A 64 8.34 5.51 4.35
C VAL A 64 6.85 5.25 4.51
N ASP A 65 6.51 4.21 5.28
CA ASP A 65 5.13 3.90 5.60
C ASP A 65 4.75 4.59 6.90
N VAL A 66 3.76 5.48 6.84
CA VAL A 66 3.16 6.10 8.03
C VAL A 66 1.80 5.45 8.28
N SER A 67 1.76 4.58 9.28
CA SER A 67 0.53 3.94 9.75
C SER A 67 -0.27 4.92 10.59
N THR A 68 -1.23 5.60 10.00
CA THR A 68 -2.28 6.24 10.79
C THR A 68 -3.03 5.15 11.56
N LEU A 69 -3.34 5.37 12.84
CA LEU A 69 -4.33 4.54 13.55
C LEU A 69 -5.51 4.29 12.61
N GLU A 70 -6.07 3.07 12.58
CA GLU A 70 -7.30 2.74 11.83
C GLU A 70 -8.49 3.53 12.39
N ILE A 71 -8.43 4.85 12.26
CA ILE A 71 -9.54 5.73 12.49
C ILE A 71 -10.32 5.60 11.20
N ALA A 72 -11.46 4.91 11.29
CA ALA A 72 -12.52 5.13 10.32
C ALA A 72 -12.79 6.64 10.34
N THR A 73 -12.29 7.35 9.33
CA THR A 73 -12.44 8.81 9.20
C THR A 73 -13.90 9.13 8.85
N GLY A 74 -14.76 9.01 9.87
CA GLY A 74 -16.17 9.34 9.84
C GLY A 74 -17.06 8.35 9.05
N PRO A 75 -18.39 8.58 9.09
CA PRO A 75 -19.33 7.89 8.23
C PRO A 75 -18.97 8.09 6.75
N GLY A 76 -18.68 7.02 6.01
CA GLY A 76 -18.29 7.09 4.59
C GLY A 76 -16.77 7.09 4.30
N ALA A 77 -15.93 6.82 5.31
CA ALA A 77 -14.46 6.80 5.20
C ALA A 77 -13.88 5.81 4.16
N TRP A 78 -14.64 4.80 3.73
CA TRP A 78 -14.16 3.86 2.73
C TRP A 78 -14.47 4.36 1.32
N ARG A 79 -13.40 4.69 0.58
CA ARG A 79 -13.48 4.93 -0.86
C ARG A 79 -13.02 3.69 -1.61
N PHE A 80 -13.92 3.13 -2.40
CA PHE A 80 -13.59 2.06 -3.33
C PHE A 80 -12.69 2.61 -4.45
N ASN A 81 -11.60 1.92 -4.78
CA ASN A 81 -10.76 2.28 -5.92
C ASN A 81 -11.39 1.72 -7.21
N PRO A 82 -11.96 2.57 -8.09
CA PRO A 82 -12.67 2.12 -9.28
C PRO A 82 -11.75 1.43 -10.30
N THR A 83 -10.43 1.67 -10.28
CA THR A 83 -9.50 1.04 -11.23
C THR A 83 -9.41 -0.48 -11.06
N LEU A 84 -9.75 -1.01 -9.88
CA LEU A 84 -9.82 -2.45 -9.66
C LEU A 84 -10.86 -3.13 -10.56
N LEU A 85 -11.89 -2.42 -11.03
CA LEU A 85 -12.87 -2.95 -11.97
C LEU A 85 -12.30 -3.21 -13.37
N LEU A 86 -11.10 -2.73 -13.67
CA LEU A 86 -10.38 -3.04 -14.91
C LEU A 86 -9.69 -4.41 -14.85
N ASP A 87 -9.43 -4.97 -13.65
CA ASP A 87 -8.82 -6.29 -13.49
C ASP A 87 -9.90 -7.38 -13.51
N SER A 88 -9.88 -8.21 -14.56
CA SER A 88 -10.85 -9.29 -14.76
C SER A 88 -10.89 -10.30 -13.61
N ARG A 89 -9.74 -10.55 -12.94
CA ARG A 89 -9.67 -11.47 -11.80
C ARG A 89 -10.33 -10.87 -10.57
N PHE A 90 -10.17 -9.56 -10.37
CA PHE A 90 -10.89 -8.84 -9.31
C PHE A 90 -12.40 -8.91 -9.54
N VAL A 91 -12.85 -8.61 -10.77
CA VAL A 91 -14.27 -8.67 -11.13
C VAL A 91 -14.85 -10.07 -10.91
N GLN A 92 -14.11 -11.12 -11.26
CA GLN A 92 -14.53 -12.50 -11.03
C GLN A 92 -14.66 -12.79 -9.53
N LEU A 93 -13.65 -12.45 -8.72
CA LEU A 93 -13.67 -12.64 -7.26
C LEU A 93 -14.84 -11.88 -6.61
N LEU A 94 -15.03 -10.63 -7.01
CA LEU A 94 -16.12 -9.78 -6.53
C LEU A 94 -17.47 -10.40 -6.87
N THR A 95 -17.66 -10.85 -8.11
CA THR A 95 -18.89 -11.49 -8.58
C THR A 95 -19.22 -12.74 -7.76
N VAL A 96 -18.26 -13.65 -7.60
CA VAL A 96 -18.45 -14.88 -6.81
C VAL A 96 -18.79 -14.55 -5.35
N SER A 97 -18.11 -13.56 -4.77
CA SER A 97 -18.35 -13.14 -3.38
C SER A 97 -19.76 -12.57 -3.19
N VAL A 98 -20.21 -11.71 -4.11
CA VAL A 98 -21.55 -11.09 -4.08
C VAL A 98 -22.64 -12.14 -4.29
N VAL A 99 -22.48 -13.04 -5.26
CA VAL A 99 -23.44 -14.13 -5.51
C VAL A 99 -23.53 -15.04 -4.29
N THR A 100 -22.39 -15.43 -3.71
CA THR A 100 -22.35 -16.29 -2.51
C THR A 100 -23.05 -15.62 -1.33
N PHE A 101 -22.88 -14.30 -1.16
CA PHE A 101 -23.54 -13.55 -0.10
C PHE A 101 -25.06 -13.53 -0.26
N PHE A 102 -25.56 -13.21 -1.47
CA PHE A 102 -27.00 -13.18 -1.72
C PHE A 102 -27.65 -14.55 -1.65
N ASN A 103 -26.95 -15.62 -2.03
CA ASN A 103 -27.44 -16.99 -1.86
C ASN A 103 -27.60 -17.41 -0.38
N ARG A 104 -26.97 -16.68 0.56
CA ARG A 104 -27.10 -16.92 2.01
C ARG A 104 -28.19 -16.07 2.66
N ILE A 105 -28.80 -15.15 1.93
CA ILE A 105 -29.84 -14.25 2.45
C ILE A 105 -31.20 -14.87 2.19
N ASP A 106 -31.96 -15.09 3.27
CA ASP A 106 -33.39 -15.34 3.16
C ASP A 106 -34.14 -14.01 2.95
N PHE A 107 -34.42 -13.70 1.69
CA PHE A 107 -35.17 -12.50 1.32
C PHE A 107 -36.63 -12.53 1.78
N ASN A 108 -37.23 -13.71 1.98
CA ASN A 108 -38.60 -13.82 2.45
C ASN A 108 -38.69 -13.35 3.91
N ALA A 109 -37.69 -13.66 4.73
CA ALA A 109 -37.58 -13.16 6.10
C ALA A 109 -37.32 -11.63 6.21
N LEU A 110 -37.06 -10.96 5.08
CA LEU A 110 -36.84 -9.51 4.99
C LEU A 110 -38.06 -8.76 4.42
N GLN A 111 -39.09 -9.47 3.94
CA GLN A 111 -40.32 -8.85 3.45
C GLN A 111 -41.20 -8.38 4.63
N ILE A 112 -41.82 -7.21 4.45
CA ILE A 112 -42.90 -6.75 5.34
C ILE A 112 -44.20 -7.19 4.66
N SER A 113 -44.80 -8.27 5.13
CA SER A 113 -46.15 -8.66 4.70
C SER A 113 -47.15 -7.68 5.32
N VAL A 114 -47.58 -6.68 4.56
CA VAL A 114 -48.72 -5.82 4.90
C VAL A 114 -49.97 -6.50 4.34
N THR A 115 -50.46 -7.54 5.03
CA THR A 115 -51.61 -8.34 4.56
C THR A 115 -52.96 -7.90 5.11
N SER A 116 -53.08 -6.72 5.72
CA SER A 116 -54.39 -6.18 6.14
C SER A 116 -54.47 -4.64 6.17
N PRO A 117 -55.65 -4.05 5.89
CA PRO A 117 -55.94 -2.62 6.11
C PRO A 117 -55.81 -2.25 7.60
N PRO A 118 -55.74 -0.95 7.95
CA PRO A 118 -54.97 -0.47 9.08
C PRO A 118 -55.65 -0.73 10.43
N THR A 119 -55.16 -1.73 11.15
CA THR A 119 -54.93 -1.58 12.58
C THR A 119 -53.42 -1.71 12.74
N ALA A 120 -52.74 -0.56 12.94
CA ALA A 120 -51.31 -0.39 12.79
C ALA A 120 -50.49 -1.63 13.22
N PRO A 121 -49.56 -2.15 12.39
CA PRO A 121 -48.66 -3.20 12.83
C PRO A 121 -47.94 -2.72 14.10
N PRO A 122 -47.79 -3.57 15.12
CA PRO A 122 -47.15 -3.15 16.36
C PRO A 122 -45.76 -2.61 16.03
N VAL A 123 -45.50 -1.35 16.41
CA VAL A 123 -44.23 -0.61 16.19
C VAL A 123 -42.97 -1.47 16.43
N PRO A 124 -42.92 -2.40 17.41
CA PRO A 124 -41.79 -3.32 17.61
C PRO A 124 -41.49 -4.25 16.41
N PHE A 125 -42.51 -4.69 15.66
CA PHE A 125 -42.35 -5.63 14.54
C PHE A 125 -41.69 -4.95 13.33
N VAL A 126 -42.15 -3.76 12.98
CA VAL A 126 -41.57 -2.96 11.89
C VAL A 126 -40.14 -2.55 12.21
N ALA A 127 -39.87 -2.15 13.46
CA ALA A 127 -38.51 -1.83 13.93
C ALA A 127 -37.57 -3.05 13.83
N SER A 128 -38.04 -4.26 14.17
CA SER A 128 -37.26 -5.50 14.07
C SER A 128 -36.86 -5.83 12.63
N ILE A 129 -37.79 -5.73 11.67
CA ILE A 129 -37.49 -5.97 10.25
C ILE A 129 -36.54 -4.90 9.69
N ALA A 130 -36.76 -3.62 10.01
CA ALA A 130 -35.87 -2.54 9.62
C ALA A 130 -34.44 -2.79 10.15
N THR A 131 -34.31 -3.24 11.39
CA THR A 131 -33.02 -3.61 12.00
C THR A 131 -32.36 -4.78 11.28
N LYS A 132 -33.13 -5.83 10.91
CA LYS A 132 -32.60 -6.96 10.13
C LYS A 132 -32.10 -6.52 8.75
N ARG A 133 -32.87 -5.71 8.02
CA ARG A 133 -32.48 -5.17 6.70
C ARG A 133 -31.21 -4.32 6.81
N HIS A 134 -31.14 -3.46 7.82
CA HIS A 134 -29.95 -2.66 8.09
C HIS A 134 -28.72 -3.54 8.36
N ARG A 135 -28.85 -4.57 9.21
CA ARG A 135 -27.75 -5.51 9.49
C ARG A 135 -27.25 -6.26 8.24
N VAL A 136 -28.16 -6.64 7.35
CA VAL A 136 -27.81 -7.27 6.06
C VAL A 136 -27.03 -6.29 5.19
N TRP A 137 -27.47 -5.03 5.11
CA TRP A 137 -26.77 -3.98 4.37
C TRP A 137 -25.37 -3.68 4.92
N GLU A 138 -25.21 -3.57 6.24
CA GLU A 138 -23.89 -3.38 6.86
C GLU A 138 -22.96 -4.58 6.59
N SER A 139 -23.48 -5.80 6.68
CA SER A 139 -22.73 -7.02 6.34
C SER A 139 -22.28 -7.03 4.89
N PHE A 140 -23.14 -6.57 3.96
CA PHE A 140 -22.80 -6.48 2.54
C PHE A 140 -21.68 -5.48 2.30
N LYS A 141 -21.75 -4.28 2.90
CA LYS A 141 -20.68 -3.28 2.80
C LYS A 141 -19.34 -3.81 3.32
N LEU A 142 -19.35 -4.50 4.46
CA LEU A 142 -18.15 -5.14 5.03
C LEU A 142 -17.56 -6.20 4.11
N LEU A 143 -18.40 -7.00 3.44
CA LEU A 143 -17.94 -7.97 2.44
C LEU A 143 -17.20 -7.25 1.29
N LEU A 144 -17.82 -6.23 0.69
CA LEU A 144 -17.22 -5.48 -0.42
C LEU A 144 -15.87 -4.87 0.00
N GLN A 145 -15.82 -4.30 1.20
CA GLN A 145 -14.59 -3.77 1.79
C GLN A 145 -13.51 -4.83 1.93
N ASN A 146 -13.84 -5.98 2.50
CA ASN A 146 -12.87 -7.05 2.78
C ASN A 146 -12.35 -7.69 1.49
N VAL A 147 -13.21 -7.93 0.51
CA VAL A 147 -12.81 -8.44 -0.81
C VAL A 147 -11.84 -7.48 -1.49
N THR A 148 -12.18 -6.18 -1.49
CA THR A 148 -11.33 -5.13 -2.09
C THR A 148 -9.98 -5.01 -1.38
N LYS A 149 -9.97 -4.96 -0.04
CA LYS A 149 -8.75 -4.89 0.77
C LYS A 149 -7.88 -6.11 0.57
N SER A 150 -8.47 -7.30 0.59
CA SER A 150 -7.75 -8.57 0.42
C SER A 150 -7.09 -8.64 -0.97
N TYR A 151 -7.84 -8.33 -2.04
CA TYR A 151 -7.31 -8.36 -3.39
C TYR A 151 -6.16 -7.37 -3.60
N SER A 152 -6.34 -6.14 -3.13
CA SER A 152 -5.34 -5.07 -3.24
C SER A 152 -4.02 -5.43 -2.54
N ARG A 153 -4.10 -6.09 -1.37
CA ARG A 153 -2.93 -6.57 -0.63
C ARG A 153 -2.18 -7.65 -1.40
N HIS A 154 -2.89 -8.62 -1.97
CA HIS A 154 -2.25 -9.77 -2.65
C HIS A 154 -1.65 -9.40 -4.00
N SER A 155 -2.31 -8.54 -4.79
CA SER A 155 -1.81 -8.15 -6.12
C SER A 155 -0.51 -7.35 -6.04
N LYS A 156 -0.36 -6.49 -5.01
CA LYS A 156 0.84 -5.68 -4.81
C LYS A 156 1.98 -6.45 -4.14
N ALA A 157 1.66 -7.37 -3.23
CA ALA A 157 2.68 -8.06 -2.41
C ALA A 157 3.72 -8.83 -3.23
N ARG A 158 3.35 -9.47 -4.35
CA ARG A 158 4.29 -10.33 -5.10
C ARG A 158 5.36 -9.52 -5.84
N SER A 159 4.96 -8.48 -6.55
CA SER A 159 5.91 -7.61 -7.26
C SER A 159 6.73 -6.76 -6.29
N GLN A 160 6.09 -6.23 -5.23
CA GLN A 160 6.78 -5.49 -4.18
C GLN A 160 7.82 -6.34 -3.46
N HIS A 161 7.56 -7.64 -3.25
CA HIS A 161 8.54 -8.55 -2.66
C HIS A 161 9.78 -8.72 -3.54
N ILE A 162 9.60 -8.94 -4.84
CA ILE A 162 10.72 -9.06 -5.79
C ILE A 162 11.51 -7.76 -5.87
N LEU A 163 10.82 -6.62 -5.98
CA LEU A 163 11.46 -5.30 -5.99
C LEU A 163 12.22 -5.03 -4.69
N SER A 164 11.63 -5.36 -3.54
CA SER A 164 12.27 -5.18 -2.23
C SER A 164 13.54 -6.02 -2.09
N CYS A 165 13.54 -7.27 -2.57
CA CYS A 165 14.75 -8.10 -2.58
C CYS A 165 15.86 -7.50 -3.45
N LEU A 166 15.53 -7.00 -4.65
CA LEU A 166 16.51 -6.36 -5.54
C LEU A 166 17.08 -5.07 -4.93
N GLN A 167 16.23 -4.27 -4.29
CA GLN A 167 16.63 -3.02 -3.64
C GLN A 167 17.48 -3.26 -2.38
N LEU A 168 17.16 -4.27 -1.58
CA LEU A 168 18.00 -4.71 -0.45
C LEU A 168 19.40 -5.12 -0.94
N GLU A 169 19.47 -5.95 -1.99
CA GLU A 169 20.75 -6.36 -2.56
C GLU A 169 21.54 -5.15 -3.09
N GLY A 170 20.88 -4.21 -3.77
CA GLY A 170 21.51 -2.97 -4.23
C GLY A 170 22.08 -2.12 -3.09
N ASN A 171 21.32 -1.95 -2.01
CA ASN A 171 21.73 -1.20 -0.84
C ASN A 171 22.95 -1.83 -0.14
N ASP A 172 22.97 -3.16 0.01
CA ASP A 172 24.11 -3.88 0.58
C ASP A 172 25.38 -3.70 -0.27
N GLN A 173 25.25 -3.77 -1.59
CA GLN A 173 26.35 -3.53 -2.53
C GLN A 173 26.88 -2.09 -2.40
N LEU A 174 25.98 -1.09 -2.34
CA LEU A 174 26.37 0.31 -2.21
C LEU A 174 27.01 0.63 -0.85
N ALA A 175 26.53 0.02 0.23
CA ALA A 175 27.15 0.11 1.55
C ALA A 175 28.57 -0.48 1.55
N SER A 176 28.77 -1.62 0.90
CA SER A 176 30.08 -2.27 0.79
C SER A 176 31.09 -1.43 0.01
N VAL A 177 30.67 -0.81 -1.10
CA VAL A 177 31.51 0.07 -1.93
C VAL A 177 31.86 1.38 -1.21
N SER A 178 30.98 1.89 -0.36
CA SER A 178 31.24 3.12 0.42
C SER A 178 32.26 2.90 1.54
N SER A 179 32.49 1.65 1.94
CA SER A 179 33.48 1.23 2.96
C SER A 179 34.82 0.78 2.34
N ALA A 180 34.83 0.36 1.07
CA ALA A 180 36.00 -0.15 0.38
C ALA A 180 36.78 0.96 -0.37
N VAL A 181 38.11 0.97 -0.23
CA VAL A 181 39.02 1.96 -0.86
C VAL A 181 39.22 1.73 -2.37
N PHE A 182 38.78 0.57 -2.89
CA PHE A 182 38.85 0.23 -4.31
C PHE A 182 37.53 -0.37 -4.80
N SER A 183 36.96 0.21 -5.85
CA SER A 183 35.80 -0.31 -6.56
C SER A 183 36.24 -1.45 -7.49
N ASP A 184 35.93 -2.69 -7.14
CA ASP A 184 36.15 -3.85 -8.02
C ASP A 184 35.19 -3.79 -9.23
N ALA A 185 35.68 -4.13 -10.43
CA ALA A 185 34.89 -4.11 -11.66
C ALA A 185 33.69 -5.07 -11.60
N ALA A 186 33.81 -6.13 -10.79
CA ALA A 186 32.72 -7.07 -10.52
C ALA A 186 31.53 -6.41 -9.79
N HIS A 187 31.78 -5.50 -8.84
CA HIS A 187 30.72 -4.80 -8.09
C HIS A 187 29.94 -3.83 -8.99
N LEU A 188 30.64 -3.10 -9.86
CA LEU A 188 30.01 -2.19 -10.82
C LEU A 188 29.12 -2.94 -11.82
N SER A 189 29.60 -4.09 -12.32
CA SER A 189 28.81 -4.93 -13.22
C SER A 189 27.56 -5.48 -12.53
N ARG A 190 27.65 -5.87 -11.25
CA ARG A 190 26.49 -6.35 -10.48
C ARG A 190 25.45 -5.25 -10.24
N LEU A 191 25.89 -4.03 -9.93
CA LEU A 191 24.98 -2.88 -9.78
C LEU A 191 24.22 -2.59 -11.08
N GLN A 192 24.90 -2.62 -12.23
CA GLN A 192 24.24 -2.44 -13.54
C GLN A 192 23.19 -3.53 -13.83
N GLN A 193 23.44 -4.77 -13.43
CA GLN A 193 22.47 -5.86 -13.56
C GLN A 193 21.23 -5.63 -12.68
N LEU A 194 21.42 -5.13 -11.45
CA LEU A 194 20.32 -4.80 -10.55
C LEU A 194 19.49 -3.63 -11.08
N ASP A 195 20.13 -2.58 -11.59
CA ASP A 195 19.44 -1.43 -12.21
C ASP A 195 18.56 -1.86 -13.38
N THR A 196 19.08 -2.71 -14.27
CA THR A 196 18.33 -3.23 -15.42
C THR A 196 17.12 -4.07 -14.98
N ALA A 197 17.29 -4.89 -13.93
CA ALA A 197 16.22 -5.72 -13.39
C ALA A 197 15.13 -4.88 -12.71
N ILE A 198 15.50 -3.81 -12.01
CA ILE A 198 14.59 -2.85 -11.39
C ILE A 198 13.81 -2.10 -12.47
N GLU A 199 14.48 -1.58 -13.49
CA GLU A 199 13.84 -0.85 -14.61
C GLU A 199 12.77 -1.71 -15.30
N THR A 200 13.12 -2.94 -15.67
CA THR A 200 12.20 -3.89 -16.31
C THR A 200 10.95 -4.15 -15.44
N LEU A 201 11.14 -4.25 -14.12
CA LEU A 201 10.04 -4.52 -13.20
C LEU A 201 9.14 -3.29 -13.02
N VAL A 202 9.72 -2.09 -12.91
CA VAL A 202 8.97 -0.83 -12.76
C VAL A 202 8.20 -0.50 -14.04
N GLU A 203 8.79 -0.68 -15.22
CA GLU A 203 8.10 -0.50 -16.50
C GLU A 203 6.89 -1.43 -16.64
N LYS A 204 7.05 -2.70 -16.23
CA LYS A 204 5.95 -3.68 -16.25
C LYS A 204 4.79 -3.29 -15.33
N GLU A 205 5.07 -2.64 -14.19
CA GLU A 205 4.03 -2.20 -13.26
C GLU A 205 3.37 -0.88 -13.67
N THR A 206 4.10 0.01 -14.34
CA THR A 206 3.60 1.33 -14.76
C THR A 206 2.85 1.31 -16.09
N ALA A 207 3.01 0.26 -16.90
CA ALA A 207 2.28 0.06 -18.15
C ALA A 207 0.85 -0.50 -17.98
N GLN A 208 0.37 -0.72 -16.75
CA GLN A 208 -0.99 -1.20 -16.42
C GLN A 208 -1.91 -0.07 -15.95
#